data_AF-A0A7Y2F6M1-F1
#
_entry.id   AF-A0A7Y2F6M1-F1
#
_cell.length_a   1.000
_cell.length_b   1.000
_cell.length_c   1.000
_cell.angle_alpha   90.00
_cell.angle_beta   90.00
_cell.angle_gamma   90.00
#
_symmetry.space_group_name_H-M   'P 1'
#
loop_
_entity.id
_entity.type
_entity.pdbx_description
1 polymer ?
#
loop_
_entity_poly.entity_id
_entity_poly.type
_entity_poly.pdbx_seq_one_letter_code
_entity_poly.pdbx_strand_id
1 'polypeptide(L)'
;MKQRPRLARLNAWLGFGTGAVQGVASVLLMLGGLLIIEPYEIQRASASVNRTARAQMVSGYILKVTEQTRQSALGPLIEQYNPFTQFPQLNKLEQVQQSVQVLSNPGKIEELLHHPSIRQIQSRPEVKNAVNQLMDDPEIQQVLHSGEPMTRESAMQLLSHPAVLELIDQPGFLEEATRVIDESNLLRQVEI
;
A
#
# COMPACT_ATOMS: atom_id res chain seq x y z
N MET A 1 26.59 -14.37 -41.29
CA MET A 1 26.83 -14.59 -39.85
C MET A 1 26.74 -16.09 -39.55
N LYS A 2 27.86 -16.77 -39.23
CA LYS A 2 27.87 -18.19 -38.84
C LYS A 2 27.12 -18.35 -37.52
N GLN A 3 25.92 -18.93 -37.54
CA GLN A 3 25.18 -19.30 -36.34
C GLN A 3 26.05 -20.26 -35.52
N ARG A 4 26.36 -19.90 -34.27
CA ARG A 4 27.09 -20.75 -33.32
C ARG A 4 26.07 -21.49 -32.45
N PRO A 5 25.67 -22.73 -32.79
CA PRO A 5 24.54 -23.43 -32.15
C PRO A 5 24.77 -23.72 -30.67
N ARG A 6 26.03 -23.82 -30.22
CA ARG A 6 26.38 -24.02 -28.81
C ARG A 6 26.06 -22.82 -27.93
N LEU A 7 26.25 -21.60 -28.42
CA LEU A 7 25.93 -20.37 -27.67
C LEU A 7 24.42 -20.13 -27.60
N ALA A 8 23.69 -20.49 -28.64
CA ALA A 8 22.23 -20.39 -28.66
C ALA A 8 21.58 -21.32 -27.61
N ARG A 9 22.07 -22.55 -27.44
CA ARG A 9 21.59 -23.48 -26.40
C ARG A 9 21.89 -22.98 -24.99
N LEU A 10 23.10 -22.44 -24.77
CA LEU A 10 23.48 -21.92 -23.46
C LEU A 10 22.66 -20.68 -23.09
N ASN A 11 22.40 -19.79 -24.04
CA ASN A 11 21.49 -18.65 -23.85
C ASN A 11 20.06 -19.10 -23.54
N ALA A 12 19.54 -20.11 -24.24
CA ALA A 12 18.21 -20.64 -23.98
C ALA A 12 18.10 -21.29 -22.58
N TRP A 13 19.15 -22.01 -22.14
CA TRP A 13 19.18 -22.63 -20.82
C TRP A 13 19.30 -21.59 -19.70
N LEU A 14 20.10 -20.54 -19.90
CA LEU A 14 20.16 -19.40 -18.99
C LEU A 14 18.83 -18.68 -18.91
N GLY A 15 18.19 -18.39 -20.05
CA GLY A 15 16.87 -17.76 -20.10
C GLY A 15 15.79 -18.59 -19.41
N PHE A 16 15.82 -19.91 -19.58
CA PHE A 16 14.93 -20.83 -18.86
C PHE A 16 15.21 -20.80 -17.35
N GLY A 17 16.47 -20.86 -16.94
CA GLY A 17 16.86 -20.80 -15.52
C GLY A 17 16.42 -19.48 -14.85
N THR A 18 16.69 -18.35 -15.49
CA THR A 18 16.25 -17.04 -14.98
C THR A 18 14.73 -16.93 -14.94
N GLY A 19 14.04 -17.44 -15.96
CA GLY A 19 12.58 -17.46 -16.01
C GLY A 19 11.97 -18.33 -14.90
N ALA A 20 12.57 -19.49 -14.62
CA ALA A 20 12.13 -20.37 -13.54
C ALA A 20 12.29 -19.70 -12.17
N VAL A 21 13.44 -19.05 -11.91
CA VAL A 21 13.67 -18.30 -10.66
C VAL A 21 12.67 -17.16 -10.51
N GLN A 22 12.44 -16.38 -11.57
CA GLN A 22 11.47 -15.29 -11.54
C GLN A 22 10.04 -15.79 -11.34
N GLY A 23 9.68 -16.93 -11.94
CA GLY A 23 8.40 -17.59 -11.74
C GLY A 23 8.18 -17.98 -10.27
N VAL A 24 9.18 -18.65 -9.66
CA VAL A 24 9.14 -19.02 -8.24
C VAL A 24 9.03 -17.79 -7.35
N ALA A 25 9.82 -16.75 -7.60
CA ALA A 25 9.77 -15.51 -6.84
C ALA A 25 8.39 -14.83 -6.96
N SER A 26 7.81 -14.79 -8.15
CA SER A 26 6.47 -14.24 -8.39
C SER A 26 5.39 -15.00 -7.61
N VAL A 27 5.46 -16.33 -7.60
CA VAL A 27 4.51 -17.18 -6.85
C VAL A 27 4.66 -16.97 -5.34
N LEU A 28 5.90 -16.91 -4.85
CA LEU A 28 6.18 -16.62 -3.43
C LEU A 28 5.65 -15.25 -3.02
N LEU A 29 5.83 -14.22 -3.85
CA LEU A 29 5.29 -12.89 -3.59
C LEU A 29 3.76 -12.90 -3.57
N MET A 30 3.12 -13.54 -4.55
CA MET A 30 1.66 -13.56 -4.64
C MET A 30 1.02 -14.31 -3.47
N LEU A 31 1.50 -15.52 -3.18
CA LEU A 31 0.97 -16.36 -2.10
C LEU A 31 1.37 -15.83 -0.72
N GLY A 32 2.59 -15.34 -0.58
CA GLY A 32 3.07 -14.69 0.64
C GLY A 32 2.27 -13.44 0.99
N GLY A 33 1.90 -12.63 -0.01
CA GLY A 33 1.02 -11.47 0.18
C GLY A 33 -0.40 -11.86 0.58
N LEU A 34 -0.95 -12.92 -0.02
CA LEU A 34 -2.26 -13.48 0.34
C LEU A 34 -2.33 -13.93 1.82
N LEU A 35 -1.28 -14.60 2.30
CA LEU A 35 -1.15 -15.03 3.69
C LEU A 35 -1.12 -13.86 4.67
N ILE A 36 -0.51 -12.73 4.29
CA ILE A 36 -0.52 -11.52 5.12
C ILE A 36 -1.90 -10.87 5.18
N ILE A 37 -2.65 -10.88 4.07
CA ILE A 37 -3.96 -10.22 3.99
C ILE A 37 -5.05 -11.02 4.74
N GLU A 38 -4.92 -12.36 4.81
CA GLU A 38 -5.88 -13.26 5.45
C GLU A 38 -6.36 -12.83 6.84
N PRO A 39 -5.51 -12.62 7.86
CA PRO A 39 -5.96 -12.27 9.20
C PRO A 39 -6.81 -10.99 9.22
N TYR A 40 -6.52 -10.04 8.34
CA TYR A 40 -7.29 -8.80 8.22
C TYR A 40 -8.65 -9.03 7.57
N GLU A 41 -8.74 -9.90 6.56
CA GLU A 41 -10.03 -10.26 5.98
C GLU A 41 -10.92 -10.99 6.97
N ILE A 42 -10.35 -11.87 7.81
CA ILE A 42 -11.06 -12.53 8.92
C ILE A 42 -11.59 -11.50 9.92
N GLN A 43 -10.74 -10.59 10.42
CA GLN A 43 -11.16 -9.55 11.37
C GLN A 43 -12.24 -8.64 10.80
N ARG A 44 -12.09 -8.22 9.55
CA ARG A 44 -13.11 -7.42 8.89
C ARG A 44 -14.39 -8.22 8.66
N ALA A 45 -14.32 -9.52 8.40
CA ALA A 45 -15.49 -10.35 8.12
C ALA A 45 -16.32 -10.51 9.40
N SER A 46 -15.67 -10.59 10.55
CA SER A 46 -16.35 -10.54 11.86
C SER A 46 -16.94 -9.17 12.21
N ALA A 47 -16.42 -8.07 11.63
CA ALA A 47 -16.76 -6.71 12.05
C ALA A 47 -17.82 -5.96 11.20
N SER A 48 -18.23 -6.46 10.02
CA SER A 48 -18.99 -5.63 9.05
C SER A 48 -20.36 -6.22 8.64
N VAL A 49 -21.42 -5.50 9.03
CA VAL A 49 -22.84 -5.76 8.68
C VAL A 49 -23.22 -5.23 7.28
N ASN A 50 -22.43 -4.33 6.68
CA ASN A 50 -22.72 -3.69 5.39
C ASN A 50 -21.58 -3.82 4.38
N ARG A 51 -21.29 -5.03 3.87
CA ARG A 51 -20.39 -5.21 2.73
C ARG A 51 -21.15 -5.33 1.42
N THR A 52 -20.60 -4.78 0.36
CA THR A 52 -21.05 -5.07 -1.00
C THR A 52 -20.81 -6.55 -1.33
N ALA A 53 -21.73 -7.17 -2.09
CA ALA A 53 -21.65 -8.59 -2.45
C ALA A 53 -20.30 -8.96 -3.12
N ARG A 54 -19.73 -8.04 -3.89
CA ARG A 54 -18.43 -8.21 -4.55
C ARG A 54 -17.28 -8.32 -3.55
N ALA A 55 -17.27 -7.50 -2.49
CA ALA A 55 -16.23 -7.54 -1.47
C ALA A 55 -16.27 -8.86 -0.66
N GLN A 56 -17.46 -9.41 -0.43
CA GLN A 56 -17.62 -10.71 0.23
C GLN A 56 -17.10 -11.86 -0.65
N MET A 57 -17.36 -11.84 -1.96
CA MET A 57 -16.83 -12.86 -2.88
C MET A 57 -15.30 -12.85 -2.94
N VAL A 58 -14.69 -11.66 -3.06
CA VAL A 58 -13.23 -11.52 -3.09
C VAL A 58 -12.62 -12.02 -1.78
N SER A 59 -13.18 -11.63 -0.64
CA SER A 59 -12.74 -12.09 0.68
C SER A 59 -12.80 -13.62 0.80
N GLY A 60 -13.91 -14.23 0.39
CA GLY A 60 -14.07 -15.69 0.40
C GLY A 60 -13.08 -16.41 -0.52
N TYR A 61 -12.75 -15.83 -1.67
CA TYR A 61 -11.75 -16.38 -2.58
C TYR A 61 -10.35 -16.32 -1.97
N ILE A 62 -9.99 -15.18 -1.35
CA ILE A 62 -8.72 -15.00 -0.64
C ILE A 62 -8.57 -16.08 0.44
N LEU A 63 -9.55 -16.21 1.33
CA LEU A 63 -9.51 -17.20 2.41
C LEU A 63 -9.38 -18.63 1.88
N LYS A 64 -10.12 -18.97 0.81
CA LYS A 64 -10.04 -20.30 0.21
C LYS A 64 -8.67 -20.59 -0.41
N VAL A 65 -8.10 -19.63 -1.13
CA VAL A 65 -6.76 -19.79 -1.74
C VAL A 65 -5.70 -19.89 -0.65
N THR A 66 -5.80 -19.09 0.41
CA THR A 66 -4.85 -19.13 1.53
C THR A 66 -4.90 -20.46 2.27
N GLU A 67 -6.10 -20.98 2.54
CA GLU A 67 -6.28 -22.29 3.18
C GLU A 67 -5.73 -23.42 2.29
N GLN A 68 -6.05 -23.41 0.99
CA GLN A 68 -5.50 -24.38 0.04
C GLN A 68 -3.97 -24.30 -0.06
N THR A 69 -3.40 -23.10 0.08
CA THR A 69 -1.95 -22.90 0.06
C THR A 69 -1.31 -23.50 1.29
N ARG A 70 -1.85 -23.28 2.49
CA ARG A 70 -1.36 -23.87 3.75
C ARG A 70 -1.42 -25.40 3.73
N GLN A 71 -2.49 -25.97 3.19
CA GLN A 71 -2.67 -27.43 3.08
C GLN A 71 -1.81 -28.06 1.99
N SER A 72 -1.23 -27.27 1.09
CA SER A 72 -0.39 -27.78 0.00
C SER A 72 1.02 -28.15 0.48
N ALA A 73 1.71 -28.98 -0.30
CA ALA A 73 3.14 -29.25 -0.08
C ALA A 73 4.02 -27.99 -0.17
N LEU A 74 3.54 -26.92 -0.80
CA LEU A 74 4.22 -25.64 -0.89
C LEU A 74 3.97 -24.74 0.33
N GLY A 75 2.97 -25.04 1.16
CA GLY A 75 2.61 -24.22 2.33
C GLY A 75 3.80 -23.93 3.26
N PRO A 76 4.51 -24.97 3.75
CA PRO A 76 5.68 -24.77 4.62
C PRO A 76 6.80 -23.97 3.96
N LEU A 77 7.02 -24.16 2.66
CA LEU A 77 8.01 -23.42 1.88
C LEU A 77 7.62 -21.94 1.76
N ILE A 78 6.35 -21.65 1.51
CA ILE A 78 5.87 -20.28 1.39
C ILE A 78 5.96 -19.58 2.75
N GLU A 79 5.56 -20.22 3.85
CA GLU A 79 5.67 -19.63 5.18
C GLU A 79 7.13 -19.35 5.58
N GLN A 80 8.03 -20.29 5.29
CA GLN A 80 9.47 -20.14 5.59
C GLN A 80 10.13 -19.04 4.76
N TYR A 81 9.81 -18.95 3.47
CA TYR A 81 10.45 -18.04 2.51
C TYR A 81 9.59 -16.83 2.16
N ASN A 82 8.57 -16.51 2.96
CA ASN A 82 7.68 -15.39 2.67
C ASN A 82 8.48 -14.07 2.72
N PRO A 83 8.63 -13.34 1.61
CA PRO A 83 9.40 -12.10 1.61
C PRO A 83 8.77 -11.04 2.53
N PHE A 84 7.46 -11.08 2.74
CA PHE A 84 6.81 -10.12 3.63
C PHE A 84 7.08 -10.40 5.12
N THR A 85 7.39 -11.62 5.53
CA THR A 85 7.81 -11.89 6.93
C THR A 85 9.30 -11.63 7.11
N GLN A 86 10.11 -11.91 6.09
CA GLN A 86 11.57 -11.76 6.15
C GLN A 86 12.04 -10.31 6.00
N PHE A 87 11.30 -9.48 5.25
CA PHE A 87 11.66 -8.09 5.02
C PHE A 87 10.60 -7.17 5.65
N PRO A 88 10.87 -6.58 6.84
CA PRO A 88 9.94 -5.69 7.53
C PRO A 88 9.47 -4.51 6.68
N GLN A 89 10.28 -4.09 5.70
CA GLN A 89 9.96 -3.02 4.76
C GLN A 89 8.78 -3.35 3.84
N LEU A 90 8.54 -4.64 3.57
CA LEU A 90 7.40 -5.12 2.78
C LEU A 90 6.15 -5.31 3.65
N ASN A 91 6.32 -5.49 4.96
CA ASN A 91 5.22 -5.65 5.92
C ASN A 91 4.73 -4.31 6.50
N LYS A 92 4.61 -3.27 5.68
CA LYS A 92 4.05 -1.98 6.12
C LYS A 92 2.53 -1.94 6.10
N LEU A 93 1.88 -3.09 5.93
CA LEU A 93 0.43 -3.17 5.75
C LEU A 93 -0.32 -2.65 6.99
N GLU A 94 0.20 -2.93 8.18
CA GLU A 94 -0.32 -2.41 9.45
C GLU A 94 -0.19 -0.88 9.55
N GLN A 95 0.99 -0.33 9.22
CA GLN A 95 1.21 1.12 9.17
C GLN A 95 0.27 1.80 8.19
N VAL A 96 0.03 1.19 7.02
CA VAL A 96 -0.94 1.69 6.04
C VAL A 96 -2.35 1.68 6.60
N GLN A 97 -2.76 0.63 7.32
CA GLN A 97 -4.09 0.58 7.93
C GLN A 97 -4.27 1.61 9.05
N GLN A 98 -3.28 1.74 9.93
CA GLN A 98 -3.28 2.78 10.97
C GLN A 98 -3.37 4.17 10.35
N SER A 99 -2.61 4.42 9.28
CA SER A 99 -2.68 5.67 8.52
C SER A 99 -4.08 5.90 7.95
N VAL A 100 -4.69 4.89 7.33
CA VAL A 100 -6.07 4.99 6.81
C VAL A 100 -7.08 5.24 7.93
N GLN A 101 -6.92 4.62 9.09
CA GLN A 101 -7.81 4.82 10.23
C GLN A 101 -7.73 6.24 10.78
N VAL A 102 -6.51 6.77 10.92
CA VAL A 102 -6.29 8.17 11.31
C VAL A 102 -6.88 9.12 10.28
N LEU A 103 -6.66 8.86 8.98
CA LEU A 103 -7.19 9.68 7.88
C LEU A 103 -8.73 9.56 7.73
N SER A 104 -9.35 8.50 8.21
CA SER A 104 -10.81 8.35 8.18
C SER A 104 -11.53 9.12 9.30
N ASN A 105 -10.79 9.61 10.31
CA ASN A 105 -11.37 10.37 11.42
C ASN A 105 -11.12 11.89 11.21
N PRO A 106 -12.17 12.69 10.93
CA PRO A 106 -11.99 14.12 10.63
C PRO A 106 -11.40 14.91 11.81
N GLY A 107 -11.70 14.53 13.06
CA GLY A 107 -11.14 15.20 14.24
C GLY A 107 -9.64 14.95 14.39
N LYS A 108 -9.16 13.75 14.04
CA LYS A 108 -7.72 13.44 14.05
C LYS A 108 -6.98 14.16 12.91
N ILE A 109 -7.61 14.31 11.74
CA ILE A 109 -7.06 15.13 10.65
C ILE A 109 -6.94 16.59 11.10
N GLU A 110 -7.94 17.13 11.78
CA GLU A 110 -7.86 18.51 12.24
C GLU A 110 -6.71 18.69 13.25
N GLU A 111 -6.58 17.79 14.23
CA GLU A 111 -5.45 17.78 15.18
C GLU A 111 -4.09 17.70 14.47
N LEU A 112 -3.99 16.82 13.46
CA LEU A 112 -2.82 16.68 12.59
C LEU A 112 -2.41 17.99 11.92
N LEU A 113 -3.37 18.68 11.32
CA LEU A 113 -3.13 19.95 10.60
C LEU A 113 -2.66 21.06 11.55
N HIS A 114 -2.98 20.95 12.85
CA HIS A 114 -2.53 21.90 13.87
C HIS A 114 -1.15 21.58 14.44
N HIS A 115 -0.58 20.41 14.16
CA HIS A 115 0.75 20.01 14.66
C HIS A 115 1.85 20.93 14.09
N PRO A 116 2.79 21.44 14.91
CA PRO A 116 3.81 22.39 14.47
C PRO A 116 4.67 21.87 13.31
N SER A 117 5.03 20.59 13.33
CA SER A 117 5.80 19.96 12.25
C SER A 117 5.02 19.86 10.93
N ILE A 118 3.69 19.66 10.98
CA ILE A 118 2.85 19.66 9.78
C ILE A 118 2.69 21.08 9.23
N ARG A 119 2.54 22.08 10.11
CA ARG A 119 2.54 23.50 9.70
C ARG A 119 3.85 23.91 9.03
N GLN A 120 4.98 23.38 9.51
CA GLN A 120 6.27 23.60 8.88
C GLN A 120 6.32 23.01 7.47
N ILE A 121 5.82 21.78 7.26
CA ILE A 121 5.70 21.18 5.92
C ILE A 121 4.76 22.02 5.03
N GLN A 122 3.58 22.39 5.52
CA GLN A 122 2.62 23.23 4.79
C GLN A 122 3.18 24.61 4.42
N SER A 123 4.17 25.11 5.17
CA SER A 123 4.80 26.40 4.88
C SER A 123 5.74 26.34 3.67
N ARG A 124 6.17 25.14 3.25
CA ARG A 124 7.11 24.93 2.13
C ARG A 124 6.51 25.40 0.80
N PRO A 125 7.30 26.05 -0.07
CA PRO A 125 6.82 26.54 -1.37
C PRO A 125 6.21 25.43 -2.23
N GLU A 126 6.90 24.30 -2.39
CA GLU A 126 6.43 23.15 -3.15
C GLU A 126 5.09 22.60 -2.63
N VAL A 127 4.89 22.52 -1.31
CA VAL A 127 3.62 22.05 -0.73
C VAL A 127 2.50 23.04 -1.00
N LYS A 128 2.75 24.35 -0.84
CA LYS A 128 1.76 25.39 -1.17
C LYS A 128 1.38 25.37 -2.65
N ASN A 129 2.35 25.16 -3.54
CA ASN A 129 2.08 25.07 -4.97
C ASN A 129 1.22 23.84 -5.28
N ALA A 130 1.52 22.69 -4.69
CA ALA A 130 0.72 21.48 -4.86
C ALA A 130 -0.71 21.66 -4.33
N VAL A 131 -0.87 22.29 -3.16
CA VAL A 131 -2.20 22.61 -2.59
C VAL A 131 -2.96 23.59 -3.48
N ASN A 132 -2.31 24.63 -4.01
CA ASN A 132 -2.97 25.56 -4.93
C ASN A 132 -3.42 24.86 -6.21
N GLN A 133 -2.59 23.99 -6.80
CA GLN A 133 -2.97 23.19 -7.96
C GLN A 133 -4.15 22.24 -7.67
N LEU A 134 -4.17 21.61 -6.49
CA LEU A 134 -5.32 20.80 -6.03
C LEU A 134 -6.58 21.65 -5.84
N MET A 135 -6.44 22.88 -5.34
CA MET A 135 -7.55 23.81 -5.18
C MET A 135 -8.05 24.36 -6.52
N ASP A 136 -7.22 24.46 -7.54
CA ASP A 136 -7.63 24.88 -8.88
C ASP A 136 -8.29 23.74 -9.69
N ASP A 137 -8.20 22.50 -9.22
CA ASP A 137 -8.81 21.33 -9.86
C ASP A 137 -10.33 21.21 -9.51
N PRO A 138 -11.22 21.24 -10.51
CA PRO A 138 -12.66 21.23 -10.28
C PRO A 138 -13.19 19.89 -9.75
N GLU A 139 -12.54 18.76 -10.03
CA GLU A 139 -12.92 17.45 -9.48
C GLU A 139 -12.57 17.37 -7.99
N ILE A 140 -11.39 17.87 -7.62
CA ILE A 140 -10.97 17.91 -6.22
C ILE A 140 -11.81 18.89 -5.41
N GLN A 141 -12.15 20.05 -5.98
CA GLN A 141 -13.09 20.98 -5.35
C GLN A 141 -14.45 20.32 -5.06
N GLN A 142 -14.99 19.51 -5.99
CA GLN A 142 -16.24 18.79 -5.74
C GLN A 142 -16.11 17.81 -4.58
N VAL A 143 -15.01 17.08 -4.49
CA VAL A 143 -14.74 16.16 -3.39
C VAL A 143 -14.66 16.91 -2.06
N LEU A 144 -13.94 18.03 -2.00
CA LEU A 144 -13.71 18.79 -0.77
C LEU A 144 -14.93 19.60 -0.32
N HIS A 145 -15.74 20.11 -1.26
CA HIS A 145 -16.96 20.86 -0.97
C HIS A 145 -18.22 20.00 -0.82
N SER A 146 -18.13 18.69 -1.08
CA SER A 146 -19.26 17.77 -0.91
C SER A 146 -19.80 17.74 0.53
N GLY A 147 -18.97 18.08 1.52
CA GLY A 147 -19.29 17.94 2.95
C GLY A 147 -19.39 16.48 3.40
N GLU A 148 -19.10 15.52 2.50
CA GLU A 148 -19.09 14.11 2.81
C GLU A 148 -17.76 13.72 3.49
N PRO A 149 -17.76 12.72 4.39
CA PRO A 149 -16.53 12.15 4.92
C PRO A 149 -15.65 11.65 3.78
N MET A 150 -14.34 11.91 3.87
CA MET A 150 -13.37 11.47 2.86
C MET A 150 -13.47 9.95 2.66
N THR A 151 -13.97 9.53 1.49
CA THR A 151 -14.06 8.10 1.15
C THR A 151 -12.70 7.58 0.68
N ARG A 152 -12.54 6.24 0.68
CA ARG A 152 -11.32 5.61 0.15
C ARG A 152 -11.08 5.97 -1.32
N GLU A 153 -12.15 6.05 -2.12
CA GLU A 153 -12.08 6.37 -3.54
C GLU A 153 -11.62 7.82 -3.74
N SER A 154 -12.22 8.76 -2.99
CA SER A 154 -11.81 10.16 -2.95
C SER A 154 -10.36 10.36 -2.50
N ALA A 155 -9.93 9.61 -1.47
CA ALA A 155 -8.54 9.64 -1.00
C ALA A 155 -7.56 9.10 -2.06
N MET A 156 -7.92 8.02 -2.76
CA MET A 156 -7.09 7.48 -3.84
C MET A 156 -7.01 8.45 -5.02
N GLN A 157 -8.11 9.12 -5.36
CA GLN A 157 -8.15 10.14 -6.40
C GLN A 157 -7.19 11.30 -6.07
N LEU A 158 -7.24 11.80 -4.84
CA LEU A 158 -6.31 12.81 -4.33
C LEU A 158 -4.84 12.34 -4.39
N LEU A 159 -4.56 11.12 -3.94
CA LEU A 159 -3.19 10.56 -3.97
C LEU A 159 -2.67 10.32 -5.39
N SER A 160 -3.56 10.11 -6.35
CA SER A 160 -3.21 9.95 -7.77
C SER A 160 -3.09 11.27 -8.53
N HIS A 161 -3.35 12.41 -7.89
CA HIS A 161 -3.31 13.72 -8.53
C HIS A 161 -1.87 14.11 -8.92
N PRO A 162 -1.62 14.66 -10.13
CA PRO A 162 -0.27 14.99 -10.60
C PRO A 162 0.54 15.85 -9.64
N ALA A 163 -0.08 16.87 -9.04
CA ALA A 163 0.56 17.74 -8.06
C ALA A 163 1.04 17.01 -6.79
N VAL A 164 0.31 15.97 -6.36
CA VAL A 164 0.67 15.15 -5.20
C VAL A 164 1.80 14.21 -5.56
N LEU A 165 1.76 13.61 -6.75
CA LEU A 165 2.84 12.76 -7.26
C LEU A 165 4.14 13.56 -7.42
N GLU A 166 4.07 14.76 -7.99
CA GLU A 166 5.22 15.66 -8.13
C GLU A 166 5.80 16.06 -6.77
N LEU A 167 4.95 16.23 -5.75
CA LEU A 167 5.40 16.51 -4.39
C LEU A 167 6.10 15.29 -3.76
N ILE A 168 5.58 14.10 -3.98
CA ILE A 168 6.18 12.83 -3.52
C ILE A 168 7.55 12.60 -4.17
N ASP A 169 7.71 13.01 -5.43
CA ASP A 169 8.94 12.89 -6.20
C ASP A 169 10.01 13.92 -5.77
N GLN A 170 9.67 14.91 -4.94
CA GLN A 170 10.65 15.87 -4.44
C GLN A 170 11.70 15.19 -3.53
N PRO A 171 13.00 15.47 -3.73
CA PRO A 171 14.05 14.87 -2.92
C PRO A 171 13.89 15.26 -1.44
N GLY A 172 13.95 14.25 -0.56
CA GLY A 172 13.83 14.42 0.88
C GLY A 172 12.41 14.65 1.41
N PHE A 173 11.40 14.79 0.54
CA PHE A 173 10.02 15.02 0.98
C PHE A 173 9.48 13.83 1.77
N LEU A 174 9.60 12.61 1.24
CA LEU A 174 9.11 11.39 1.92
C LEU A 174 9.82 11.11 3.24
N GLU A 175 11.13 11.37 3.31
CA GLU A 175 11.93 11.19 4.53
C GLU A 175 11.48 12.16 5.62
N GLU A 176 11.25 13.42 5.26
CA GLU A 176 10.77 14.43 6.19
C GLU A 176 9.32 14.21 6.59
N ALA A 177 8.43 13.84 5.65
CA ALA A 177 7.05 13.49 5.94
C ALA A 177 6.97 12.29 6.90
N THR A 178 7.78 11.25 6.67
CA THR A 178 7.86 10.08 7.55
C THR A 178 8.37 10.48 8.93
N ARG A 179 9.44 11.27 9.01
CA ARG A 179 9.96 11.78 10.28
C ARG A 179 8.90 12.57 11.05
N VAL A 180 8.15 13.44 10.37
CA VAL A 180 7.09 14.22 11.01
C VAL A 180 5.96 13.33 11.51
N ILE A 181 5.55 12.31 10.75
CA ILE A 181 4.53 11.34 11.16
C ILE A 181 4.99 10.55 12.41
N ASP A 182 6.27 10.15 12.44
CA ASP A 182 6.86 9.43 13.57
C ASP A 182 6.96 10.32 14.82
N GLU A 183 7.44 11.57 14.66
CA GLU A 183 7.60 12.55 15.75
C GLU A 183 6.27 12.97 16.37
N SER A 184 5.21 13.05 15.57
CA SER A 184 3.88 13.46 16.04
C SER A 184 3.15 12.34 16.81
N ASN A 185 3.80 11.21 17.11
CA ASN A 185 3.27 10.09 17.90
C ASN A 185 1.93 9.52 17.36
N LEU A 186 1.56 9.85 16.12
CA LEU A 186 0.26 9.57 15.53
C LEU A 186 -0.04 8.08 15.37
N LEU A 187 1.01 7.28 15.18
CA LEU A 187 0.93 5.83 15.03
C LEU A 187 1.08 5.09 16.37
N ARG A 188 1.62 5.73 17.42
CA ARG A 188 1.80 5.13 18.75
C ARG A 188 0.59 5.27 19.66
N GLN A 189 -0.23 6.30 19.50
CA GLN A 189 -1.41 6.49 20.35
C GLN A 189 -2.60 5.55 20.02
N VAL A 190 -2.44 4.62 19.08
CA VAL A 190 -3.46 3.59 18.76
C VAL A 190 -3.20 2.28 19.53
N GLU A 191 -2.10 2.18 20.30
CA GLU A 191 -1.76 1.03 21.15
C GLU A 191 -2.44 1.03 22.55
N ILE A 192 -3.50 1.83 22.77
CA ILE A 192 -4.26 1.83 24.04
C ILE A 192 -5.73 1.44 23.80
#